data_AF-A0A1A8JK76-F1
#
_entry.id   AF-A0A1A8JK76-F1
#
_cell.length_a   1.000
_cell.length_b   1.000
_cell.length_c   1.000
_cell.angle_alpha   90.00
_cell.angle_beta   90.00
_cell.angle_gamma   90.00
#
_symmetry.space_group_name_H-M   'P 1'
#
loop_
_entity.id
_entity.type
_entity.pdbx_description
1 polymer ?
#
loop_
_entity_poly.entity_id
_entity_poly.type
_entity_poly.pdbx_seq_one_letter_code
_entity_poly.pdbx_strand_id
1 'polypeptide(L)'
;SRFLRLEVHYHNPLLISGRHDSSGIRLHYTPSLRRYDAGIMELGLVYTPIMAIPPKQPIFYLTGYCTSKCTQAALPPGGIYIFASQLHTHLAGRGVRTVL
;
A
#
# COMPACT_ATOMS: atom_id res chain seq x y z
N SER A 1 9.92 16.77 6.77
CA SER A 1 9.60 17.50 5.52
C SER A 1 8.56 18.57 5.82
N ARG A 2 8.59 19.72 5.13
CA ARG A 2 7.61 20.82 5.31
C ARG A 2 6.47 20.82 4.27
N PHE A 3 6.50 19.90 3.31
CA PHE A 3 5.54 19.83 2.20
C PHE A 3 4.96 18.42 2.07
N LEU A 4 3.73 18.36 1.55
CA LEU A 4 3.03 17.12 1.20
C LEU A 4 3.03 16.92 -0.31
N ARG A 5 3.24 15.68 -0.75
CA ARG A 5 3.07 15.27 -2.15
C ARG A 5 1.78 14.46 -2.28
N LEU A 6 0.85 14.95 -3.09
CA LEU A 6 -0.35 14.20 -3.48
C LEU A 6 -0.11 13.56 -4.85
N GLU A 7 -0.35 12.27 -4.94
CA GLU A 7 -0.29 11.50 -6.18
C GLU A 7 -1.69 10.94 -6.48
N VAL A 8 -2.20 11.20 -7.68
CA VAL A 8 -3.57 10.82 -8.09
C VAL A 8 -3.48 9.93 -9.33
N HIS A 9 -4.08 8.74 -9.25
CA HIS A 9 -4.16 7.81 -10.37
C HIS A 9 -5.45 8.01 -11.17
N TYR A 10 -5.32 8.46 -12.42
CA TYR A 10 -6.44 8.62 -13.35
C TYR A 10 -6.49 7.48 -14.36
N HIS A 11 -7.58 6.71 -14.36
CA HIS A 11 -7.89 5.74 -15.40
C HIS A 11 -8.90 6.35 -16.40
N ASN A 12 -8.44 6.78 -17.57
CA ASN A 12 -9.25 7.50 -18.58
C ASN A 12 -9.40 6.69 -19.90
N PRO A 13 -10.17 5.57 -19.90
CA PRO A 13 -10.32 4.72 -21.09
C PRO A 13 -11.09 5.40 -22.24
N LEU A 14 -11.90 6.42 -21.95
CA LEU A 14 -12.70 7.15 -22.93
C LEU A 14 -11.97 8.35 -23.55
N LEU A 15 -10.70 8.57 -23.18
CA LEU A 15 -9.86 9.67 -23.66
C LEU A 15 -10.54 11.04 -23.56
N ILE A 16 -11.27 11.26 -22.46
CA ILE A 16 -12.00 12.50 -22.23
C ILE A 16 -10.99 13.65 -22.15
N SER A 17 -11.19 14.67 -22.97
CA SER A 17 -10.37 15.87 -23.04
C SER A 17 -11.06 17.05 -22.36
N GLY A 18 -10.27 18.05 -21.95
CA GLY A 18 -10.80 19.29 -21.36
C GLY A 18 -11.43 19.15 -19.98
N ARG A 19 -11.31 17.99 -19.32
CA ARG A 19 -11.84 17.80 -17.96
C ARG A 19 -10.94 18.50 -16.95
N HIS A 20 -11.51 19.44 -16.21
CA HIS A 20 -10.89 20.01 -15.02
C HIS A 20 -11.22 19.14 -13.80
N ASP A 21 -10.18 18.77 -13.03
CA ASP A 21 -10.30 18.01 -11.78
C ASP A 21 -9.60 18.76 -10.62
N SER A 22 -10.18 18.66 -9.43
CA SER A 22 -9.67 19.24 -8.19
C SER A 22 -9.74 18.24 -7.03
N SER A 23 -9.61 16.95 -7.35
CA SER A 23 -9.68 15.85 -6.38
C SER A 23 -8.50 15.89 -5.40
N GLY A 24 -8.74 15.39 -4.18
CA GLY A 24 -7.72 15.35 -3.15
C GLY A 24 -8.16 14.64 -1.88
N ILE A 25 -7.36 14.78 -0.82
CA ILE A 25 -7.57 14.16 0.48
C ILE A 25 -7.75 15.27 1.53
N ARG A 26 -8.75 15.12 2.40
CA ARG A 26 -8.94 15.98 3.57
C ARG A 26 -8.34 15.32 4.80
N LEU A 27 -7.44 16.03 5.48
CA LEU A 27 -6.83 15.57 6.73
C LEU A 27 -7.56 16.17 7.92
N HIS A 28 -8.01 15.32 8.84
CA HIS A 28 -8.56 15.72 10.14
C HIS A 28 -7.51 15.47 11.22
N TYR A 29 -7.08 16.51 11.92
CA TYR A 29 -5.98 16.45 12.90
C TYR A 29 -6.32 17.20 14.18
N THR A 30 -5.53 16.97 15.23
CA THR A 30 -5.62 17.65 16.54
C THR A 30 -4.22 18.14 16.95
N PRO A 31 -4.10 19.30 17.62
CA PRO A 31 -2.82 19.76 18.16
C PRO A 31 -2.36 18.95 19.38
N SER A 32 -3.26 18.21 20.03
CA SER A 32 -2.94 17.41 21.22
C SER A 32 -2.51 15.99 20.83
N LEU A 33 -1.32 15.59 21.27
CA LEU A 33 -0.83 14.23 21.05
C LEU A 33 -1.71 13.19 21.75
N ARG A 34 -1.86 12.04 21.08
CA ARG A 34 -2.48 10.84 21.65
C ARG A 34 -1.41 9.98 22.32
N ARG A 35 -1.84 8.94 23.03
CA ARG A 35 -0.95 8.03 23.75
C ARG A 35 0.08 7.32 22.85
N TYR A 36 -0.27 7.01 21.61
CA TYR A 36 0.58 6.28 20.68
C TYR A 36 0.61 6.96 19.31
N ASP A 37 1.77 6.90 18.66
CA ASP A 37 1.94 7.29 17.26
C ASP A 37 1.57 6.11 16.36
N ALA A 38 0.75 6.38 15.34
CA ALA A 38 0.41 5.41 14.32
C ALA A 38 1.35 5.55 13.11
N GLY A 39 1.85 4.42 12.61
CA GLY A 39 2.64 4.34 11.39
C GLY A 39 1.90 3.58 10.28
N ILE A 40 2.33 3.78 9.03
CA ILE A 40 1.88 3.00 7.87
C ILE A 40 3.10 2.25 7.34
N MET A 41 2.93 0.95 7.09
CA MET A 41 3.95 0.08 6.52
C MET A 41 3.37 -0.62 5.30
N GLU A 42 4.08 -0.55 4.17
CA GLU A 42 3.74 -1.29 2.97
C GLU A 42 4.42 -2.66 3.00
N LEU A 43 3.64 -3.71 2.77
CA LEU A 43 4.11 -5.10 2.71
C LEU A 43 3.69 -5.71 1.38
N GLY A 44 4.62 -6.39 0.70
CA GLY A 44 4.28 -7.09 -0.53
C GLY A 44 5.46 -7.21 -1.49
N LEU A 45 5.13 -7.09 -2.77
CA LEU A 45 6.06 -7.22 -3.89
C LEU A 45 6.45 -5.85 -4.39
N VAL A 46 7.72 -5.70 -4.78
CA VAL A 46 8.19 -4.47 -5.42
C VAL A 46 7.65 -4.41 -6.86
N TYR A 47 7.27 -3.21 -7.29
CA TYR A 47 6.75 -2.90 -8.62
C TYR A 47 7.81 -3.09 -9.71
N THR A 48 8.02 -4.34 -10.13
CA THR A 48 9.06 -4.73 -11.09
C THR A 48 8.53 -5.74 -12.10
N PRO A 49 9.05 -5.77 -13.34
CA PRO A 49 8.59 -6.70 -14.37
C PRO A 49 9.05 -8.14 -14.15
N ILE A 50 9.93 -8.39 -13.16
CA ILE A 50 10.43 -9.75 -12.86
C ILE A 50 9.39 -10.63 -12.15
N MET A 51 8.34 -10.03 -11.58
CA MET A 51 7.22 -10.74 -10.98
C MET A 51 6.05 -10.74 -11.97
N ALA A 52 5.82 -11.86 -12.65
CA ALA A 52 4.82 -11.97 -13.70
C ALA A 52 3.85 -13.13 -13.47
N ILE A 53 2.60 -12.94 -13.90
CA ILE A 53 1.55 -13.98 -13.90
C ILE A 53 1.42 -14.49 -15.35
N PRO A 54 1.66 -15.79 -15.62
CA PRO A 54 1.46 -16.33 -16.95
C PRO A 54 -0.01 -16.20 -17.41
N PRO A 55 -0.27 -16.08 -18.72
CA PRO A 55 -1.64 -16.02 -19.23
C PRO A 55 -2.38 -17.34 -18.95
N LYS A 56 -3.72 -17.24 -18.85
CA LYS A 56 -4.66 -18.37 -18.71
C LYS A 56 -4.46 -19.24 -17.46
N GLN A 57 -3.76 -18.75 -16.44
CA GLN A 57 -3.66 -19.47 -15.17
C GLN A 57 -4.97 -19.34 -14.37
N PRO A 58 -5.61 -20.45 -13.97
CA PRO A 58 -6.81 -20.39 -13.15
C PRO A 58 -6.49 -19.91 -11.72
N ILE A 59 -5.32 -20.30 -11.20
CA ILE A 59 -4.79 -19.91 -9.90
C ILE A 59 -3.28 -19.77 -10.05
N PHE A 60 -2.72 -18.65 -9.61
CA PHE A 60 -1.28 -18.43 -9.56
C PHE A 60 -0.95 -17.53 -8.36
N TYR A 61 0.09 -17.89 -7.61
CA TYR A 61 0.48 -17.17 -6.39
C TYR A 61 1.75 -16.36 -6.62
N LEU A 62 1.72 -15.11 -6.21
CA LEU A 62 2.92 -14.29 -6.02
C LEU A 62 3.06 -13.98 -4.53
N THR A 63 4.27 -14.15 -3.98
CA THR A 63 4.52 -13.99 -2.53
C THR A 63 5.68 -13.03 -2.31
N GLY A 64 5.45 -12.00 -1.50
CA GLY A 64 6.48 -11.09 -0.98
C GLY A 64 6.73 -11.36 0.51
N TYR A 65 7.90 -10.95 1.00
CA TYR A 65 8.32 -11.25 2.37
C TYR A 65 8.89 -10.01 3.07
N CYS A 66 8.57 -9.86 4.35
CA CYS A 66 9.33 -9.05 5.29
C CYS A 66 10.13 -10.01 6.17
N THR A 67 11.44 -10.13 5.90
CA THR A 67 12.27 -11.13 6.58
C THR A 67 12.55 -10.77 8.03
N SER A 68 12.96 -11.74 8.84
CA SER A 68 13.39 -11.52 10.22
C SER A 68 14.50 -10.47 10.33
N LYS A 69 15.44 -10.45 9.37
CA LYS A 69 16.49 -9.43 9.31
C LYS A 69 15.93 -8.02 9.15
N CYS A 70 14.87 -7.84 8.35
CA CYS A 70 14.21 -6.55 8.16
C CYS A 70 13.54 -6.08 9.46
N THR A 71 12.75 -6.95 10.08
CA THR A 71 12.03 -6.63 11.32
C THR A 71 12.98 -6.39 12.50
N GLN A 72 14.04 -7.19 12.65
CA GLN A 72 15.07 -6.99 13.68
C GLN A 72 15.79 -5.65 13.52
N ALA A 73 15.99 -5.17 12.29
CA ALA A 73 16.67 -3.92 12.03
C ALA A 73 15.76 -2.69 12.20
N ALA A 74 14.46 -2.81 11.87
CA ALA A 74 13.56 -1.67 11.74
C ALA A 74 12.54 -1.52 12.88
N LEU A 75 12.19 -2.59 13.59
CA LEU A 75 11.16 -2.56 14.63
C LEU A 75 11.77 -2.43 16.02
N PRO A 76 11.07 -1.76 16.96
CA PRO A 76 11.53 -1.66 18.33
C PRO A 76 11.49 -3.03 19.04
N PRO A 77 12.29 -3.25 20.11
CA PRO A 77 12.31 -4.53 20.84
C PRO A 77 10.96 -4.97 21.40
N GLY A 78 10.07 -4.03 21.74
CA GLY A 78 8.70 -4.29 22.21
C GLY A 78 7.70 -4.65 21.09
N GLY A 79 8.15 -4.70 19.83
CA GLY A 79 7.29 -4.95 18.67
C GLY A 79 6.34 -3.80 18.34
N ILE A 80 5.35 -4.11 17.52
CA ILE A 80 4.31 -3.17 17.06
C ILE A 80 2.93 -3.80 17.19
N TYR A 81 1.89 -2.97 17.20
CA TYR A 81 0.50 -3.43 17.22
C TYR A 81 -0.20 -3.12 15.90
N ILE A 82 -0.60 -4.17 15.17
CA ILE A 82 -1.34 -4.03 13.90
C ILE A 82 -2.83 -3.98 14.23
N PHE A 83 -3.47 -2.85 13.96
CA PHE A 83 -4.91 -2.66 14.20
C PHE A 83 -5.75 -2.45 12.92
N ALA A 84 -5.10 -2.31 11.77
CA ALA A 84 -5.75 -2.11 10.48
C ALA A 84 -4.90 -2.66 9.33
N SER A 85 -5.55 -3.03 8.23
CA SER A 85 -4.89 -3.47 6.98
C SER A 85 -5.72 -3.05 5.77
N GLN A 86 -5.06 -2.57 4.73
CA GLN A 86 -5.65 -2.29 3.43
C GLN A 86 -4.98 -3.19 2.39
N LEU A 87 -5.75 -4.09 1.77
CA LEU A 87 -5.26 -5.01 0.74
C LEU A 87 -5.37 -4.35 -0.64
N HIS A 88 -4.38 -4.54 -1.50
CA HIS A 88 -4.34 -3.91 -2.82
C HIS A 88 -3.86 -4.87 -3.92
N THR A 89 -4.61 -4.95 -5.02
CA THR A 89 -4.25 -5.64 -6.28
C THR A 89 -4.86 -4.90 -7.46
N HIS A 90 -4.36 -5.14 -8.67
CA HIS A 90 -5.03 -4.73 -9.91
C HIS A 90 -6.13 -5.77 -10.32
N LEU A 91 -6.62 -5.68 -11.56
CA LEU A 91 -7.78 -6.43 -12.07
C LEU A 91 -7.66 -7.97 -12.01
N ALA A 92 -6.44 -8.50 -12.06
CA ALA A 92 -6.19 -9.95 -12.02
C ALA A 92 -6.23 -10.55 -10.60
N GLY A 93 -6.27 -9.72 -9.55
CA GLY A 93 -6.32 -10.19 -8.17
C GLY A 93 -7.57 -11.00 -7.86
N ARG A 94 -7.41 -12.08 -7.09
CA ARG A 94 -8.51 -12.95 -6.62
C ARG A 94 -8.53 -13.17 -5.12
N GLY A 95 -7.39 -13.04 -4.46
CA GLY A 95 -7.28 -13.14 -3.02
C GLY A 95 -5.95 -12.58 -2.55
N VAL A 96 -5.95 -12.01 -1.34
CA VAL A 96 -4.75 -11.49 -0.68
C VAL A 96 -4.80 -11.95 0.76
N ARG A 97 -3.68 -12.45 1.26
CA ARG A 97 -3.53 -12.85 2.66
C ARG A 97 -2.14 -12.47 3.14
N THR A 98 -2.10 -11.96 4.36
CA THR A 98 -0.88 -11.76 5.13
C THR A 98 -0.90 -12.72 6.32
N VAL A 99 0.23 -13.35 6.61
CA VAL A 99 0.43 -14.19 7.80
C VAL A 99 1.64 -13.67 8.57
N LEU A 100 1.57 -13.78 9.90
CA LEU A 100 2.64 -13.45 10.83
C LEU A 100 3.35 -14.73 11.28
#